data_AF-A0A6A3T4A9-F1
#
_entry.id   AF-A0A6A3T4A9-F1
#
_cell.length_a   1.000
_cell.length_b   1.000
_cell.length_c   1.000
_cell.angle_alpha   90.00
_cell.angle_beta   90.00
_cell.angle_gamma   90.00
#
_symmetry.space_group_name_H-M   'P 1'
#
loop_
_entity.id
_entity.type
_entity.pdbx_description
1 polymer ?
#
loop_
_entity_poly.entity_id
_entity_poly.type
_entity_poly.pdbx_seq_one_letter_code
_entity_poly.pdbx_strand_id
1 'polypeptide(L)'
;MPTADLLRDFELLLVHTHRFLLADVVVCMQRVVEDLQQLQRSLAVAGASTAASDIKSADALDRVSSRLQRVVSLVPSFLGETELRMLVTALQELIRLSGSLEACASIGVKTLQQAVELVATDTKALAQAVERNAAVCALLTKKRDYLAKFLEEAGQVLQNSHSRRVERYEKAIEQFTEDFKLALEDEHLQRTRQLHFDIETIETSMSTMLLPHFEICRTITTANAQVQPTASFSRANCDDIDTFVQTVARLKSGGITFRSVLQHAQEFLVQLALFEQAASKDAFLNTKRKALQLAEASEEYQAAMGRLQDLKTAITRAHNLVQTSQEKMSLDDPARESLVQEGGSHFPRRRRGDSPC
;
A
#
# COMPACT_ATOMS: atom_id res chain seq x y z
N MET A 1 17.45 -4.14 -26.74
CA MET A 1 17.29 -5.09 -25.62
C MET A 1 16.56 -6.32 -26.13
N PRO A 2 16.84 -7.52 -25.60
CA PRO A 2 16.05 -8.72 -25.88
C PRO A 2 14.56 -8.44 -25.58
N THR A 3 13.65 -8.85 -26.47
CA THR A 3 12.19 -8.70 -26.29
C THR A 3 11.69 -9.34 -24.99
N ALA A 4 12.36 -10.40 -24.53
CA ALA A 4 12.11 -11.07 -23.26
C ALA A 4 12.37 -10.16 -22.04
N ASP A 5 13.43 -9.34 -22.06
CA ASP A 5 13.76 -8.44 -20.94
C ASP A 5 12.72 -7.32 -20.83
N LEU A 6 12.27 -6.78 -21.97
CA LEU A 6 11.24 -5.74 -21.99
C LEU A 6 9.89 -6.24 -21.50
N LEU A 7 9.50 -7.47 -21.89
CA LEU A 7 8.27 -8.09 -21.41
C LEU A 7 8.34 -8.33 -19.89
N ARG A 8 9.51 -8.73 -19.40
CA ARG A 8 9.74 -8.95 -17.97
C ARG A 8 9.64 -7.68 -17.14
N ASP A 9 10.26 -6.60 -17.61
CA ASP A 9 10.16 -5.29 -16.96
C ASP A 9 8.71 -4.79 -16.95
N PHE A 10 7.97 -5.05 -18.02
CA PHE A 10 6.56 -4.71 -18.11
C PHE A 10 5.67 -5.53 -17.16
N GLU A 11 5.91 -6.84 -17.02
CA GLU A 11 5.24 -7.68 -16.02
C GLU A 11 5.41 -7.14 -14.60
N LEU A 12 6.65 -6.76 -14.24
CA LEU A 12 6.96 -6.16 -12.94
C LEU A 12 6.23 -4.83 -12.75
N LEU A 13 6.24 -3.97 -13.77
CA LEU A 13 5.52 -2.70 -13.74
C LEU A 13 4.01 -2.91 -13.54
N LEU A 14 3.41 -3.88 -14.24
CA LEU A 14 1.99 -4.18 -14.15
C LEU A 14 1.60 -4.63 -12.74
N VAL A 15 2.35 -5.58 -12.17
CA VAL A 15 2.13 -6.05 -10.79
C VAL A 15 2.33 -4.90 -9.81
N HIS A 16 3.37 -4.08 -9.97
CA HIS A 16 3.63 -2.94 -9.10
C HIS A 16 2.52 -1.88 -9.16
N THR A 17 1.99 -1.62 -10.36
CA THR A 17 0.94 -0.62 -10.59
C THR A 17 -0.39 -1.06 -9.99
N HIS A 18 -0.72 -2.35 -10.07
CA HIS A 18 -1.98 -2.90 -9.59
C HIS A 18 -1.86 -3.59 -8.22
N ARG A 19 -0.74 -3.39 -7.52
CA ARG A 19 -0.42 -4.07 -6.24
C ARG A 19 -1.49 -3.95 -5.16
N PHE A 20 -2.20 -2.82 -5.13
CA PHE A 20 -3.27 -2.58 -4.15
C PHE A 20 -4.54 -3.38 -4.49
N LEU A 21 -4.85 -3.52 -5.78
CA LEU A 21 -5.96 -4.38 -6.23
C LEU A 21 -5.62 -5.87 -6.09
N LEU A 22 -4.33 -6.20 -6.08
CA LEU A 22 -3.84 -7.56 -5.90
C LEU A 22 -3.43 -7.89 -4.46
N ALA A 23 -3.69 -7.01 -3.49
CA ALA A 23 -3.14 -7.13 -2.13
C ALA A 23 -3.47 -8.50 -1.50
N ASP A 24 -4.73 -8.93 -1.56
CA ASP A 24 -5.16 -10.25 -1.07
C ASP A 24 -4.39 -11.40 -1.73
N VAL A 25 -4.17 -11.33 -3.04
CA VAL A 25 -3.44 -12.35 -3.81
C VAL A 25 -1.97 -12.36 -3.38
N VAL A 26 -1.36 -11.18 -3.23
CA VAL A 26 0.04 -11.03 -2.80
C VAL A 26 0.26 -11.59 -1.40
N VAL A 27 -0.62 -11.26 -0.44
CA VAL A 27 -0.54 -11.76 0.93
C VAL A 27 -0.71 -13.28 0.97
N CYS A 28 -1.71 -13.82 0.26
CA CYS A 28 -1.89 -15.27 0.20
C CYS A 28 -0.69 -15.96 -0.47
N MET A 29 -0.11 -15.36 -1.50
CA MET A 29 1.11 -15.86 -2.16
C MET A 29 2.30 -15.90 -1.22
N GLN A 30 2.50 -14.86 -0.40
CA GLN A 30 3.59 -14.82 0.58
C GLN A 30 3.45 -15.94 1.61
N ARG A 31 2.25 -16.11 2.18
CA ARG A 31 1.97 -17.20 3.13
C ARG A 31 2.20 -18.57 2.53
N VAL A 32 1.70 -18.80 1.31
CA VAL A 32 1.94 -20.06 0.59
C VAL A 32 3.44 -20.30 0.38
N VAL A 33 4.23 -19.27 0.05
CA VAL A 33 5.69 -19.42 -0.11
C VAL A 33 6.36 -19.77 1.21
N GLU A 34 5.99 -19.10 2.31
CA GLU A 34 6.49 -19.40 3.67
C GLU A 34 6.15 -20.84 4.09
N ASP A 35 4.91 -21.26 3.85
CA ASP A 35 4.44 -22.60 4.13
C ASP A 35 5.16 -23.67 3.29
N LEU A 36 5.43 -23.39 2.01
CA LEU A 36 6.23 -24.28 1.16
C LEU A 36 7.67 -24.40 1.68
N GLN A 37 8.27 -23.33 2.16
CA GLN A 37 9.59 -23.38 2.80
C GLN A 37 9.56 -24.16 4.13
N GLN A 38 8.49 -24.03 4.90
CA GLN A 38 8.30 -24.85 6.10
C GLN A 38 8.11 -26.32 5.75
N LEU A 39 7.33 -26.62 4.72
CA LEU A 39 7.12 -27.97 4.22
C LEU A 39 8.43 -28.61 3.73
N GLN A 40 9.27 -27.86 3.02
CA GLN A 40 10.61 -28.31 2.62
C GLN A 40 11.48 -28.69 3.82
N ARG A 41 11.49 -27.86 4.87
CA ARG A 41 12.21 -28.14 6.12
C ARG A 41 11.69 -29.39 6.83
N SER A 42 10.36 -29.50 6.98
CA SER A 42 9.72 -30.67 7.59
C SER A 42 9.98 -31.97 6.81
N LEU A 43 10.01 -31.88 5.48
CA LEU A 43 10.29 -33.03 4.61
C LEU A 43 11.73 -33.53 4.75
N ALA A 44 12.70 -32.62 4.89
CA ALA A 44 14.09 -32.98 5.15
C ALA A 44 14.25 -33.73 6.48
N VAL A 45 13.56 -33.28 7.52
CA VAL A 45 13.54 -33.94 8.86
C VAL A 45 12.86 -35.31 8.80
N ALA A 46 11.74 -35.42 8.07
CA ALA A 46 11.03 -36.68 7.90
C ALA A 46 11.85 -37.71 7.10
N GLY A 47 12.55 -37.29 6.04
CA GLY A 47 13.46 -38.13 5.26
C GLY A 47 14.64 -38.65 6.07
N ALA A 48 15.25 -37.80 6.90
CA ALA A 48 16.33 -38.21 7.80
C ALA A 48 15.87 -39.23 8.87
N SER A 49 14.60 -39.18 9.28
CA SER A 49 14.01 -40.06 10.30
C SER A 49 13.54 -41.41 9.75
N THR A 50 13.25 -41.51 8.45
CA THR A 50 12.68 -42.71 7.80
C THR A 50 13.70 -43.56 7.05
N ALA A 51 14.94 -43.06 6.88
CA ALA A 51 16.06 -43.80 6.29
C ALA A 51 16.42 -45.11 7.02
N ALA A 52 15.83 -45.40 8.18
CA ALA A 52 16.16 -46.53 9.03
C ALA A 52 15.18 -47.72 9.02
N SER A 53 13.96 -47.68 8.42
CA SER A 53 13.06 -48.86 8.56
C SER A 53 11.98 -49.18 7.53
N ASP A 54 11.61 -48.36 6.52
CA ASP A 54 10.46 -48.71 5.66
C ASP A 54 10.49 -48.15 4.21
N ILE A 55 10.71 -49.04 3.22
CA ILE A 55 10.91 -48.69 1.79
C ILE A 55 9.71 -47.97 1.18
N LYS A 56 8.48 -48.31 1.59
CA LYS A 56 7.26 -47.67 1.08
C LYS A 56 7.12 -46.22 1.53
N SER A 57 7.61 -45.91 2.74
CA SER A 57 7.57 -44.55 3.28
C SER A 57 8.59 -43.64 2.60
N ALA A 58 9.77 -44.18 2.27
CA ALA A 58 10.81 -43.46 1.52
C ALA A 58 10.33 -43.06 0.11
N ASP A 59 9.74 -43.99 -0.64
CA ASP A 59 9.19 -43.73 -1.98
C ASP A 59 8.03 -42.70 -1.97
N ALA A 60 7.22 -42.68 -0.89
CA ALA A 60 6.19 -41.66 -0.72
C ALA A 60 6.78 -40.25 -0.46
N LEU A 61 7.83 -40.16 0.37
CA LEU A 61 8.52 -38.91 0.66
C LEU A 61 9.26 -38.36 -0.57
N ASP A 62 9.87 -39.22 -1.39
CA ASP A 62 10.53 -38.83 -2.64
C ASP A 62 9.54 -38.26 -3.66
N ARG A 63 8.33 -38.85 -3.75
CA ARG A 63 7.25 -38.31 -4.58
C ARG A 63 6.77 -36.94 -4.11
N VAL A 64 6.60 -36.75 -2.80
CA VAL A 64 6.24 -35.44 -2.22
C VAL A 64 7.34 -34.41 -2.47
N SER A 65 8.61 -34.80 -2.30
CA SER A 65 9.78 -33.95 -2.56
C SER A 65 9.83 -33.48 -4.00
N SER A 66 9.69 -34.42 -4.94
CA SER A 66 9.69 -34.12 -6.38
C SER A 66 8.53 -33.19 -6.75
N ARG A 67 7.35 -33.39 -6.14
CA ARG A 67 6.19 -32.52 -6.39
C ARG A 67 6.39 -31.12 -5.80
N LEU A 68 6.96 -31.04 -4.60
CA LEU A 68 7.25 -29.78 -3.94
C LEU A 68 8.25 -28.95 -4.76
N GLN A 69 9.30 -29.56 -5.30
CA GLN A 69 10.23 -28.88 -6.21
C GLN A 69 9.52 -28.33 -7.46
N ARG A 70 8.60 -29.11 -8.04
CA ARG A 70 7.78 -28.65 -9.16
C ARG A 70 6.92 -27.45 -8.78
N VAL A 71 6.25 -27.48 -7.61
CA VAL A 71 5.44 -26.35 -7.14
C VAL A 71 6.29 -25.09 -6.95
N VAL A 72 7.47 -25.22 -6.32
CA VAL A 72 8.38 -24.09 -6.10
C VAL A 72 8.84 -23.48 -7.42
N SER A 73 9.08 -24.28 -8.45
CA SER A 73 9.42 -23.78 -9.79
C SER A 73 8.28 -23.03 -10.50
N LEU A 74 7.04 -23.21 -10.03
CA LEU A 74 5.85 -22.58 -10.59
C LEU A 74 5.44 -21.31 -9.84
N VAL A 75 6.14 -20.93 -8.76
CA VAL A 75 5.89 -19.67 -8.04
C VAL A 75 6.09 -18.51 -9.02
N PRO A 76 5.02 -17.80 -9.41
CA PRO A 76 5.12 -16.82 -10.48
C PRO A 76 5.55 -15.48 -9.91
N SER A 77 6.33 -14.76 -10.71
CA SER A 77 6.63 -13.34 -10.51
C SER A 77 5.56 -12.42 -11.10
N PHE A 78 4.73 -12.94 -12.01
CA PHE A 78 3.64 -12.24 -12.64
C PHE A 78 2.31 -12.83 -12.17
N LEU A 79 1.42 -11.98 -11.66
CA LEU A 79 0.15 -12.39 -11.06
C LEU A 79 -0.98 -12.41 -12.08
N GLY A 80 -0.72 -13.10 -13.20
CA GLY A 80 -1.68 -13.35 -14.26
C GLY A 80 -2.59 -14.53 -13.94
N GLU A 81 -3.74 -14.56 -14.59
CA GLU A 81 -4.76 -15.60 -14.43
C GLU A 81 -4.21 -17.02 -14.68
N THR A 82 -3.41 -17.18 -15.75
CA THR A 82 -2.85 -18.48 -16.14
C THR A 82 -1.80 -18.97 -15.14
N GLU A 83 -0.90 -18.08 -14.73
CA GLU A 83 0.18 -18.36 -13.79
C GLU A 83 -0.37 -18.77 -12.42
N LEU A 84 -1.32 -18.00 -11.90
CA LEU A 84 -1.97 -18.26 -10.63
C LEU A 84 -2.78 -19.55 -10.66
N ARG A 85 -3.50 -19.82 -11.75
CA ARG A 85 -4.22 -21.09 -11.93
C ARG A 85 -3.26 -22.28 -11.91
N MET A 86 -2.15 -22.22 -12.66
CA MET A 86 -1.16 -23.30 -12.71
C MET A 86 -0.57 -23.58 -11.32
N LEU A 87 -0.25 -22.53 -10.56
CA LEU A 87 0.26 -22.69 -9.20
C LEU A 87 -0.78 -23.33 -8.28
N VAL A 88 -2.02 -22.82 -8.26
CA VAL A 88 -3.10 -23.34 -7.40
C VAL A 88 -3.38 -24.82 -7.71
N THR A 89 -3.43 -25.21 -8.99
CA THR A 89 -3.59 -26.62 -9.37
C THR A 89 -2.42 -27.48 -8.86
N ALA A 90 -1.18 -27.00 -9.02
CA ALA A 90 -0.01 -27.74 -8.57
C ALA A 90 0.04 -27.90 -7.04
N LEU A 91 -0.39 -26.89 -6.28
CA LEU A 91 -0.53 -26.94 -4.83
C LEU A 91 -1.60 -27.95 -4.40
N GLN A 92 -2.77 -27.94 -5.02
CA GLN A 92 -3.84 -28.92 -4.74
C GLN A 92 -3.37 -30.36 -4.97
N GLU A 93 -2.62 -30.60 -6.03
CA GLU A 93 -2.03 -31.92 -6.29
C GLU A 93 -1.00 -32.33 -5.24
N LEU A 94 -0.16 -31.40 -4.77
CA LEU A 94 0.79 -31.62 -3.68
C LEU A 94 0.09 -31.98 -2.38
N ILE A 95 -0.96 -31.25 -2.01
CA ILE A 95 -1.78 -31.51 -0.82
C ILE A 95 -2.40 -32.91 -0.90
N ARG A 96 -3.01 -33.25 -2.04
CA ARG A 96 -3.62 -34.56 -2.27
C ARG A 96 -2.62 -35.71 -2.15
N LEU A 97 -1.41 -35.54 -2.70
CA LEU A 97 -0.34 -36.55 -2.57
C LEU A 97 0.12 -36.68 -1.12
N SER A 98 0.18 -35.58 -0.38
CA SER A 98 0.63 -35.55 1.01
C SER A 98 -0.36 -36.21 1.98
N GLY A 99 -1.67 -36.15 1.70
CA GLY A 99 -2.69 -36.88 2.46
C GLY A 99 -2.54 -38.41 2.42
N SER A 100 -1.80 -38.95 1.45
CA SER A 100 -1.50 -40.40 1.42
C SER A 100 -0.45 -40.85 2.45
N LEU A 101 0.22 -39.90 3.13
CA LEU A 101 1.21 -40.19 4.18
C LEU A 101 0.60 -40.33 5.59
N GLU A 102 -0.70 -40.08 5.76
CA GLU A 102 -1.41 -40.16 7.07
C GLU A 102 -1.30 -41.52 7.77
N ALA A 103 -0.96 -42.58 7.03
CA ALA A 103 -0.79 -43.93 7.58
C ALA A 103 0.55 -44.15 8.34
N CYS A 104 1.49 -43.20 8.30
CA CYS A 104 2.82 -43.35 8.91
C CYS A 104 2.90 -42.67 10.30
N ALA A 105 3.07 -43.45 11.36
CA ALA A 105 2.96 -42.98 12.75
C ALA A 105 4.22 -42.29 13.35
N SER A 106 5.19 -41.84 12.54
CA SER A 106 6.44 -41.27 13.06
C SER A 106 6.31 -39.78 13.43
N ILE A 107 7.13 -39.31 14.38
CA ILE A 107 7.11 -37.91 14.87
C ILE A 107 7.41 -36.92 13.73
N GLY A 108 8.34 -37.24 12.82
CA GLY A 108 8.64 -36.42 11.64
C GLY A 108 7.48 -36.31 10.65
N VAL A 109 6.62 -37.33 10.57
CA VAL A 109 5.40 -37.30 9.73
C VAL A 109 4.32 -36.41 10.35
N LYS A 110 4.24 -36.28 11.68
CA LYS A 110 3.30 -35.34 12.33
C LYS A 110 3.64 -33.87 12.03
N THR A 111 4.93 -33.51 12.10
CA THR A 111 5.39 -32.15 11.73
C THR A 111 5.23 -31.87 10.23
N LEU A 112 5.35 -32.91 9.40
CA LEU A 112 5.07 -32.82 7.97
C LEU A 112 3.57 -32.58 7.73
N GLN A 113 2.70 -33.31 8.41
CA GLN A 113 1.25 -33.19 8.29
C GLN A 113 0.75 -31.80 8.70
N GLN A 114 1.27 -31.25 9.80
CA GLN A 114 0.97 -29.87 10.21
C GLN A 114 1.39 -28.85 9.15
N ALA A 115 2.56 -29.01 8.53
CA ALA A 115 2.99 -28.13 7.44
C ALA A 115 2.10 -28.27 6.19
N VAL A 116 1.63 -29.48 5.88
CA VAL A 116 0.69 -29.72 4.77
C VAL A 116 -0.68 -29.09 5.04
N GLU A 117 -1.16 -29.11 6.29
CA GLU A 117 -2.43 -28.47 6.68
C GLU A 117 -2.38 -26.94 6.55
N LEU A 118 -1.24 -26.33 6.89
CA LEU A 118 -1.00 -24.90 6.66
C LEU A 118 -1.04 -24.57 5.16
N VAL A 119 -0.24 -25.30 4.35
CA VAL A 119 -0.24 -25.17 2.88
C VAL A 119 -1.66 -25.33 2.33
N ALA A 120 -2.47 -26.27 2.84
CA ALA A 120 -3.84 -26.48 2.39
C ALA A 120 -4.77 -25.31 2.72
N THR A 121 -4.63 -24.74 3.91
CA THR A 121 -5.40 -23.59 4.36
C THR A 121 -5.10 -22.36 3.52
N ASP A 122 -3.81 -22.05 3.33
CA ASP A 122 -3.39 -20.88 2.57
C ASP A 122 -3.53 -21.06 1.05
N THR A 123 -3.46 -22.29 0.53
CA THR A 123 -3.85 -22.60 -0.86
C THR A 123 -5.33 -22.31 -1.10
N LYS A 124 -6.20 -22.63 -0.14
CA LYS A 124 -7.64 -22.32 -0.24
C LYS A 124 -7.88 -20.80 -0.17
N ALA A 125 -7.19 -20.10 0.72
CA ALA A 125 -7.26 -18.64 0.80
C ALA A 125 -6.78 -17.99 -0.51
N LEU A 126 -5.67 -18.48 -1.06
CA LEU A 126 -5.15 -18.03 -2.36
C LEU A 126 -6.16 -18.25 -3.48
N ALA A 127 -6.75 -19.44 -3.58
CA ALA A 127 -7.76 -19.72 -4.62
C ALA A 127 -8.96 -18.75 -4.55
N GLN A 128 -9.44 -18.45 -3.34
CA GLN A 128 -10.52 -17.48 -3.14
C GLN A 128 -10.09 -16.06 -3.47
N ALA A 129 -8.88 -15.65 -3.10
CA ALA A 129 -8.34 -14.34 -3.42
C ALA A 129 -8.18 -14.15 -4.94
N VAL A 130 -7.72 -15.20 -5.65
CA VAL A 130 -7.61 -15.21 -7.11
C VAL A 130 -8.99 -15.11 -7.77
N GLU A 131 -9.99 -15.80 -7.24
CA GLU A 131 -11.37 -15.74 -7.75
C GLU A 131 -11.99 -14.35 -7.56
N ARG A 132 -11.84 -13.75 -6.36
CA ARG A 132 -12.32 -12.39 -6.08
C ARG A 132 -11.67 -11.35 -6.98
N ASN A 133 -10.38 -11.54 -7.29
CA ASN A 133 -9.59 -10.62 -8.11
C ASN A 133 -9.47 -11.07 -9.58
N ALA A 134 -10.32 -12.01 -10.04
CA ALA A 134 -10.22 -12.61 -11.36
C ALA A 134 -10.25 -11.58 -12.50
N ALA A 135 -11.06 -10.53 -12.36
CA ALA A 135 -11.13 -9.45 -13.35
C ALA A 135 -9.81 -8.69 -13.49
N VAL A 136 -9.12 -8.43 -12.39
CA VAL A 136 -7.81 -7.76 -12.37
C VAL A 136 -6.75 -8.70 -12.95
N CYS A 137 -6.71 -9.95 -12.50
CA CYS A 137 -5.79 -10.95 -13.03
C CYS A 137 -5.96 -11.15 -14.56
N ALA A 138 -7.19 -11.20 -15.06
CA ALA A 138 -7.51 -11.29 -16.49
C ALA A 138 -7.08 -10.03 -17.25
N LEU A 139 -7.29 -8.84 -16.68
CA LEU A 139 -6.83 -7.57 -17.26
C LEU A 139 -5.30 -7.54 -17.38
N LEU A 140 -4.58 -7.97 -16.35
CA LEU A 140 -3.13 -8.04 -16.37
C LEU A 140 -2.64 -9.01 -17.43
N THR A 141 -3.19 -10.22 -17.49
CA THR A 141 -2.89 -11.21 -18.53
C THR A 141 -3.09 -10.60 -19.92
N LYS A 142 -4.23 -9.94 -20.15
CA LYS A 142 -4.54 -9.27 -21.41
C LYS A 142 -3.52 -8.19 -21.76
N LYS A 143 -3.14 -7.33 -20.81
CA LYS A 143 -2.11 -6.29 -21.01
C LYS A 143 -0.76 -6.89 -21.40
N ARG A 144 -0.31 -7.95 -20.72
CA ARG A 144 0.94 -8.67 -21.04
C ARG A 144 0.88 -9.29 -22.43
N ASP A 145 -0.19 -10.00 -22.75
CA ASP A 145 -0.33 -10.72 -24.02
C ASP A 145 -0.35 -9.76 -25.22
N TYR A 146 -0.96 -8.58 -25.07
CA TYR A 146 -0.87 -7.54 -26.10
C TYR A 146 0.56 -7.06 -26.34
N LEU A 147 1.32 -6.78 -25.27
CA LEU A 147 2.71 -6.36 -25.43
C LEU A 147 3.56 -7.47 -26.07
N ALA A 148 3.39 -8.71 -25.62
CA ALA A 148 4.11 -9.85 -26.20
C ALA A 148 3.83 -9.99 -27.70
N LYS A 149 2.55 -9.94 -28.09
CA LYS A 149 2.12 -9.97 -29.50
C LYS A 149 2.68 -8.78 -30.28
N PHE A 150 2.61 -7.58 -29.72
CA PHE A 150 3.15 -6.37 -30.35
C PHE A 150 4.65 -6.50 -30.62
N LEU A 151 5.43 -6.99 -29.65
CA LEU A 151 6.87 -7.19 -29.80
C LEU A 151 7.20 -8.26 -30.84
N GLU A 152 6.41 -9.33 -30.90
CA GLU A 152 6.54 -10.37 -31.91
C GLU A 152 6.27 -9.82 -33.32
N GLU A 153 5.15 -9.11 -33.50
CA GLU A 153 4.79 -8.50 -34.78
C GLU A 153 5.80 -7.44 -35.21
N ALA A 154 6.23 -6.56 -34.29
CA ALA A 154 7.30 -5.58 -34.57
C ALA A 154 8.62 -6.27 -34.97
N GLY A 155 8.97 -7.38 -34.33
CA GLY A 155 10.10 -8.22 -34.73
C GLY A 155 9.94 -8.78 -36.14
N GLN A 156 8.76 -9.30 -36.49
CA GLN A 156 8.45 -9.79 -37.83
C GLN A 156 8.46 -8.67 -38.89
N VAL A 157 8.05 -7.45 -38.54
CA VAL A 157 8.09 -6.27 -39.42
C VAL A 157 9.53 -5.91 -39.76
N LEU A 158 10.37 -5.82 -38.73
CA LEU A 158 11.80 -5.50 -38.89
C LEU A 158 12.53 -6.57 -39.71
N GLN A 159 12.11 -7.83 -39.62
CA GLN A 159 12.69 -8.94 -40.38
C GLN A 159 12.20 -9.03 -41.84
N ASN A 160 11.00 -8.52 -42.15
CA ASN A 160 10.32 -8.74 -43.44
C ASN A 160 10.20 -7.47 -44.31
N SER A 161 11.22 -6.60 -44.30
CA SER A 161 11.22 -5.27 -44.94
C SER A 161 11.00 -5.29 -46.46
N HIS A 162 9.75 -5.45 -46.89
CA HIS A 162 9.26 -5.04 -48.20
C HIS A 162 8.19 -3.95 -48.03
N SER A 163 8.44 -2.80 -48.66
CA SER A 163 7.82 -1.48 -48.43
C SER A 163 6.28 -1.46 -48.29
N ARG A 164 5.51 -2.33 -48.97
CA ARG A 164 4.04 -2.37 -48.85
C ARG A 164 3.50 -3.05 -47.59
N ARG A 165 4.32 -3.86 -46.90
CA ARG A 165 3.98 -4.45 -45.60
C ARG A 165 4.19 -3.44 -44.48
N VAL A 166 5.22 -2.58 -44.60
CA VAL A 166 5.56 -1.56 -43.59
C VAL A 166 4.39 -0.63 -43.31
N GLU A 167 3.72 -0.06 -44.33
CA GLU A 167 2.55 0.81 -44.10
C GLU A 167 1.36 0.11 -43.42
N ARG A 168 1.12 -1.18 -43.73
CA ARG A 168 0.05 -1.94 -43.07
C ARG A 168 0.37 -2.23 -41.62
N TYR A 169 1.65 -2.50 -41.33
CA TYR A 169 2.11 -2.75 -39.99
C TYR A 169 2.27 -1.48 -39.16
N GLU A 170 2.59 -0.34 -39.78
CA GLU A 170 2.59 0.97 -39.14
C GLU A 170 1.19 1.33 -38.65
N LYS A 171 0.16 1.14 -39.50
CA LYS A 171 -1.24 1.26 -39.07
C LYS A 171 -1.64 0.29 -37.97
N ALA A 172 -1.14 -0.95 -38.01
CA ALA A 172 -1.42 -1.92 -36.96
C ALA A 172 -0.74 -1.51 -35.63
N ILE A 173 0.51 -1.07 -35.69
CA ILE A 173 1.27 -0.54 -34.55
C ILE A 173 0.59 0.68 -33.96
N GLU A 174 0.10 1.62 -34.78
CA GLU A 174 -0.68 2.78 -34.34
C GLU A 174 -1.96 2.34 -33.63
N GLN A 175 -2.75 1.45 -34.24
CA GLN A 175 -3.98 0.95 -33.63
C GLN A 175 -3.71 0.23 -32.29
N PHE A 176 -2.70 -0.64 -32.23
CA PHE A 176 -2.32 -1.32 -30.99
C PHE A 176 -1.77 -0.35 -29.94
N THR A 177 -1.07 0.70 -30.35
CA THR A 177 -0.59 1.75 -29.44
C THR A 177 -1.77 2.52 -28.84
N GLU A 178 -2.78 2.84 -29.63
CA GLU A 178 -4.01 3.47 -29.13
C GLU A 178 -4.81 2.54 -28.22
N ASP A 179 -4.98 1.26 -28.59
CA ASP A 179 -5.63 0.28 -27.73
C ASP A 179 -4.87 0.07 -26.41
N PHE A 180 -3.53 0.11 -26.45
CA PHE A 180 -2.67 0.04 -25.28
C PHE A 180 -2.78 1.29 -24.41
N LYS A 181 -2.80 2.49 -25.00
CA LYS A 181 -3.04 3.75 -24.29
C LYS A 181 -4.40 3.72 -23.60
N LEU A 182 -5.46 3.31 -24.30
CA LEU A 182 -6.80 3.16 -23.74
C LEU A 182 -6.85 2.13 -22.60
N ALA A 183 -6.10 1.03 -22.70
CA ALA A 183 -5.98 0.04 -21.62
C ALA A 183 -5.17 0.55 -20.42
N LEU A 184 -4.29 1.55 -20.61
CA LEU A 184 -3.55 2.23 -19.55
C LEU A 184 -4.33 3.41 -18.94
N GLU A 185 -5.24 4.02 -19.68
CA GLU A 185 -6.20 5.06 -19.23
C GLU A 185 -7.33 4.46 -18.39
N ASP A 186 -6.96 3.61 -17.43
CA ASP A 186 -7.88 2.97 -16.51
C ASP A 186 -8.65 4.03 -15.69
N GLU A 187 -9.95 3.83 -15.55
CA GLU A 187 -10.89 4.66 -14.77
C GLU A 187 -10.37 4.88 -13.34
N HIS A 188 -9.60 3.93 -12.81
CA HIS A 188 -8.94 3.98 -11.51
C HIS A 188 -7.77 4.97 -11.43
N LEU A 189 -7.00 5.16 -12.51
CA LEU A 189 -5.92 6.15 -12.56
C LEU A 189 -6.51 7.57 -12.63
N GLN A 190 -7.60 7.74 -13.38
CA GLN A 190 -8.37 8.98 -13.40
C GLN A 190 -8.97 9.28 -12.02
N ARG A 191 -9.58 8.30 -11.35
CA ARG A 191 -10.09 8.46 -9.98
C ARG A 191 -8.99 8.81 -8.97
N THR A 192 -7.79 8.24 -9.11
CA THR A 192 -6.66 8.54 -8.21
C THR A 192 -6.13 9.97 -8.43
N ARG A 193 -6.05 10.41 -9.69
CA ARG A 193 -5.68 11.80 -10.02
C ARG A 193 -6.75 12.79 -9.54
N GLN A 194 -8.02 12.44 -9.71
CA GLN A 194 -9.15 13.23 -9.21
C GLN A 194 -9.10 13.35 -7.68
N LEU A 195 -8.87 12.24 -6.96
CA LEU A 195 -8.72 12.25 -5.51
C LEU A 195 -7.55 13.13 -5.04
N HIS A 196 -6.41 13.12 -5.73
CA HIS A 196 -5.29 14.02 -5.42
C HIS A 196 -5.68 15.48 -5.59
N PHE A 197 -6.34 15.81 -6.71
CA PHE A 197 -6.81 17.16 -6.98
C PHE A 197 -7.84 17.63 -5.94
N ASP A 198 -8.77 16.75 -5.54
CA ASP A 198 -9.76 17.05 -4.52
C ASP A 198 -9.10 17.29 -3.16
N ILE A 199 -8.10 16.48 -2.78
CA ILE A 199 -7.33 16.67 -1.53
C ILE A 199 -6.59 18.01 -1.55
N GLU A 200 -5.90 18.33 -2.63
CA GLU A 200 -5.14 19.60 -2.76
C GLU A 200 -6.07 20.82 -2.72
N THR A 201 -7.26 20.70 -3.34
CA THR A 201 -8.31 21.73 -3.29
C THR A 201 -8.81 21.93 -1.85
N ILE A 202 -9.02 20.83 -1.10
CA ILE A 202 -9.43 20.90 0.31
C ILE A 202 -8.33 21.50 1.17
N GLU A 203 -7.06 21.11 1.01
CA GLU A 203 -5.94 21.68 1.77
C GLU A 203 -5.77 23.18 1.51
N THR A 204 -5.96 23.61 0.26
CA THR A 204 -5.95 25.03 -0.13
C THR A 204 -7.10 25.79 0.54
N SER A 205 -8.29 25.20 0.54
CA SER A 205 -9.48 25.76 1.21
C SER A 205 -9.29 25.87 2.72
N MET A 206 -8.77 24.81 3.36
CA MET A 206 -8.43 24.79 4.79
C MET A 206 -7.37 25.84 5.15
N SER A 207 -6.33 25.98 4.33
CA SER A 207 -5.29 27.01 4.51
C SER A 207 -5.88 28.42 4.48
N THR A 208 -6.79 28.66 3.53
CA THR A 208 -7.48 29.95 3.39
C THR A 208 -8.37 30.24 4.59
N MET A 209 -9.09 29.22 5.08
CA MET A 209 -9.99 29.36 6.25
C MET A 209 -9.23 29.55 7.57
N LEU A 210 -8.06 28.94 7.73
CA LEU A 210 -7.22 29.07 8.94
C LEU A 210 -6.31 30.29 8.92
N LEU A 211 -6.25 31.04 7.83
CA LEU A 211 -5.41 32.21 7.70
C LEU A 211 -5.62 33.25 8.84
N PRO A 212 -6.85 33.57 9.27
CA PRO A 212 -7.06 34.47 10.41
C PRO A 212 -6.50 33.90 11.71
N HIS A 213 -6.69 32.60 11.98
CA HIS A 213 -6.14 31.93 13.16
C HIS A 213 -4.61 31.90 13.12
N PHE A 214 -4.01 31.78 11.95
CA PHE A 214 -2.55 31.87 11.75
C PHE A 214 -2.02 33.25 12.15
N GLU A 215 -2.77 34.31 11.90
CA GLU A 215 -2.40 35.68 12.27
C GLU A 215 -2.59 35.94 13.77
N ILE A 216 -3.69 35.46 14.35
CA ILE A 216 -3.98 35.57 15.78
C ILE A 216 -2.94 34.76 16.58
N CYS A 217 -2.69 33.50 16.23
CA CYS A 217 -1.69 32.65 16.89
C CYS A 217 -0.28 33.25 16.79
N ARG A 218 0.08 33.84 15.64
CA ARG A 218 1.35 34.57 15.49
C ARG A 218 1.42 35.75 16.46
N THR A 219 0.34 36.50 16.59
CA THR A 219 0.26 37.65 17.49
C THR A 219 0.36 37.22 18.95
N ILE A 220 -0.36 36.16 19.36
CA ILE A 220 -0.30 35.55 20.69
C ILE A 220 1.12 35.06 21.00
N THR A 221 1.74 34.33 20.08
CA THR A 221 3.11 33.81 20.23
C THR A 221 4.11 34.96 20.38
N THR A 222 4.01 35.99 19.53
CA THR A 222 4.89 37.18 19.57
C THR A 222 4.69 37.97 20.86
N ALA A 223 3.46 38.04 21.35
CA ALA A 223 3.08 38.71 22.58
C ALA A 223 3.39 37.90 23.85
N ASN A 224 3.74 36.61 23.71
CA ASN A 224 3.84 35.65 24.80
C ASN A 224 2.58 35.64 25.69
N ALA A 225 1.42 35.74 25.06
CA ALA A 225 0.12 35.71 25.75
C ALA A 225 -0.32 34.26 25.97
N GLN A 226 -0.91 33.98 27.13
CA GLN A 226 -1.35 32.64 27.51
C GLN A 226 -2.73 32.70 28.18
N VAL A 227 -3.49 31.61 28.07
CA VAL A 227 -4.75 31.44 28.81
C VAL A 227 -4.41 30.86 30.18
N GLN A 228 -4.79 31.57 31.24
CA GLN A 228 -4.60 31.10 32.60
C GLN A 228 -5.79 30.23 33.04
N PRO A 229 -5.58 29.22 33.89
CA PRO A 229 -6.68 28.45 34.47
C PRO A 229 -7.64 29.37 35.24
N THR A 230 -8.93 29.29 34.92
CA THR A 230 -9.99 30.08 35.56
C THR A 230 -11.20 29.19 35.81
N ALA A 231 -12.25 29.71 36.46
CA ALA A 231 -13.52 28.98 36.59
C ALA A 231 -14.14 28.59 35.24
N SER A 232 -13.78 29.27 34.14
CA SER A 232 -14.28 29.00 32.78
C SER A 232 -13.35 28.13 31.93
N PHE A 233 -12.09 27.96 32.32
CA PHE A 233 -11.09 27.17 31.58
C PHE A 233 -10.30 26.30 32.55
N SER A 234 -10.48 24.99 32.42
CA SER A 234 -9.70 24.00 33.17
C SER A 234 -8.23 24.03 32.72
N ARG A 235 -7.33 23.47 33.52
CA ARG A 235 -5.91 23.34 33.12
C ARG A 235 -5.76 22.53 31.83
N ALA A 236 -6.53 21.46 31.66
CA ALA A 236 -6.53 20.67 30.43
C ALA A 236 -6.99 21.51 29.22
N ASN A 237 -7.98 22.38 29.40
CA ASN A 237 -8.43 23.28 28.32
C ASN A 237 -7.31 24.27 27.93
N CYS A 238 -6.54 24.77 28.89
CA CYS A 238 -5.40 25.65 28.61
C CYS A 238 -4.30 24.91 27.84
N ASP A 239 -3.99 23.68 28.22
CA ASP A 239 -3.00 22.83 27.53
C ASP A 239 -3.43 22.51 26.08
N ASP A 240 -4.72 22.26 25.85
CA ASP A 240 -5.31 22.05 24.53
C ASP A 240 -5.24 23.31 23.64
N ILE A 241 -5.46 24.49 24.23
CA ILE A 241 -5.34 25.78 23.54
C ILE A 241 -3.89 26.05 23.14
N ASP A 242 -2.93 25.78 24.03
CA ASP A 242 -1.50 25.93 23.71
C ASP A 242 -1.06 24.94 22.62
N THR A 243 -1.58 23.71 22.68
CA THR A 243 -1.34 22.68 21.65
C THR A 243 -1.86 23.14 20.28
N PHE A 244 -3.04 23.76 20.23
CA PHE A 244 -3.58 24.35 19.01
C PHE A 244 -2.66 25.45 18.45
N VAL A 245 -2.26 26.41 19.28
CA VAL A 245 -1.42 27.55 18.88
C VAL A 245 -0.10 27.06 18.29
N GLN A 246 0.53 26.06 18.92
CA GLN A 246 1.76 25.45 18.42
C GLN A 246 1.56 24.70 17.10
N THR A 247 0.48 23.92 17.00
CA THR A 247 0.13 23.15 15.79
C THR A 247 -0.10 24.08 14.61
N VAL A 248 -0.86 25.16 14.81
CA VAL A 248 -1.10 26.20 13.82
C VAL A 248 0.18 26.92 13.39
N ALA A 249 1.06 27.27 14.33
CA ALA A 249 2.34 27.90 14.01
C ALA A 249 3.24 26.99 13.16
N ARG A 250 3.23 25.67 13.44
CA ARG A 250 3.95 24.67 12.66
C ARG A 250 3.33 24.42 11.29
N LEU A 251 2.00 24.44 11.15
CA LEU A 251 1.31 24.37 9.85
C LEU A 251 1.76 25.54 8.95
N LYS A 252 1.74 26.78 9.48
CA LYS A 252 2.12 27.97 8.71
C LYS A 252 3.59 27.98 8.27
N SER A 253 4.47 27.45 9.10
CA SER A 253 5.91 27.37 8.83
C SER A 253 6.31 26.13 8.01
N GLY A 254 5.35 25.27 7.65
CA GLY A 254 5.62 24.01 6.93
C GLY A 254 6.27 22.92 7.80
N GLY A 255 6.31 23.09 9.12
CA GLY A 255 6.85 22.12 10.08
C GLY A 255 5.94 20.92 10.36
N ILE A 256 4.67 20.98 9.92
CA ILE A 256 3.71 19.86 9.83
C ILE A 256 2.79 20.06 8.62
N THR A 257 2.17 18.98 8.14
CA THR A 257 1.24 18.99 7.00
C THR A 257 -0.21 18.81 7.42
N PHE A 258 -1.16 19.26 6.60
CA PHE A 258 -2.59 19.03 6.85
C PHE A 258 -2.93 17.56 6.99
N ARG A 259 -2.27 16.68 6.24
CA ARG A 259 -2.40 15.22 6.41
C ARG A 259 -2.20 14.75 7.86
N SER A 260 -1.19 15.28 8.56
CA SER A 260 -0.92 14.91 9.97
C SER A 260 -2.00 15.43 10.93
N VAL A 261 -2.58 16.59 10.62
CA VAL A 261 -3.67 17.19 11.40
C VAL A 261 -4.99 16.46 11.15
N LEU A 262 -5.23 16.02 9.92
CA LEU A 262 -6.42 15.27 9.52
C LEU A 262 -6.49 13.87 10.15
N GLN A 263 -5.35 13.25 10.49
CA GLN A 263 -5.33 12.00 11.26
C GLN A 263 -5.98 12.15 12.65
N HIS A 264 -5.93 13.37 13.21
CA HIS A 264 -6.50 13.73 14.51
C HIS A 264 -7.56 14.83 14.38
N ALA A 265 -8.35 14.79 13.29
CA ALA A 265 -9.26 15.88 12.92
C ALA A 265 -10.24 16.28 14.03
N GLN A 266 -10.76 15.30 14.78
CA GLN A 266 -11.72 15.54 15.85
C GLN A 266 -11.08 16.28 17.04
N GLU A 267 -9.87 15.91 17.41
CA GLU A 267 -9.09 16.57 18.47
C GLU A 267 -8.74 17.99 18.05
N PHE A 268 -8.26 18.16 16.81
CA PHE A 268 -7.95 19.47 16.25
C PHE A 268 -9.18 20.40 16.23
N LEU A 269 -10.36 19.89 15.88
CA LEU A 269 -11.61 20.66 15.89
C LEU A 269 -12.03 21.09 17.31
N VAL A 270 -11.87 20.21 18.30
CA VAL A 270 -12.16 20.54 19.70
C VAL A 270 -11.21 21.63 20.19
N GLN A 271 -9.92 21.49 19.88
CA GLN A 271 -8.90 22.46 20.23
C GLN A 271 -9.13 23.82 19.55
N LEU A 272 -9.51 23.83 18.27
CA LEU A 272 -9.90 25.04 17.54
C LEU A 272 -11.09 25.74 18.20
N ALA A 273 -12.15 24.99 18.55
CA ALA A 273 -13.33 25.56 19.19
C ALA A 273 -13.01 26.13 20.58
N LEU A 274 -12.13 25.47 21.35
CA LEU A 274 -11.66 25.97 22.64
C LEU A 274 -10.82 27.24 22.48
N PHE A 275 -9.94 27.29 21.48
CA PHE A 275 -9.15 28.46 21.14
C PHE A 275 -10.03 29.65 20.77
N GLU A 276 -11.04 29.46 19.92
CA GLU A 276 -12.00 30.51 19.57
C GLU A 276 -12.85 30.96 20.76
N GLN A 277 -13.22 30.04 21.65
CA GLN A 277 -13.91 30.38 22.88
C GLN A 277 -13.04 31.22 23.83
N ALA A 278 -11.74 30.93 23.88
CA ALA A 278 -10.79 31.74 24.64
C ALA A 278 -10.55 33.11 24.00
N ALA A 279 -10.44 33.16 22.67
CA ALA A 279 -10.29 34.41 21.92
C ALA A 279 -11.52 35.31 22.10
N SER A 280 -12.74 34.78 21.91
CA SER A 280 -13.99 35.54 22.09
C SER A 280 -14.23 36.08 23.50
N LYS A 281 -13.59 35.51 24.52
CA LYS A 281 -13.72 35.92 25.93
C LYS A 281 -12.55 36.79 26.40
N ASP A 282 -11.68 37.25 25.50
CA ASP A 282 -10.44 37.99 25.82
C ASP A 282 -9.62 37.27 26.91
N ALA A 283 -9.58 35.93 26.85
CA ALA A 283 -8.96 35.10 27.88
C ALA A 283 -7.43 35.03 27.76
N PHE A 284 -6.87 35.51 26.65
CA PHE A 284 -5.43 35.57 26.39
C PHE A 284 -4.82 36.75 27.13
N LEU A 285 -4.35 36.49 28.35
CA LEU A 285 -3.73 37.50 29.18
C LEU A 285 -2.31 37.76 28.69
N ASN A 286 -2.07 39.00 28.27
CA ASN A 286 -0.76 39.49 27.86
C ASN A 286 -0.07 40.18 29.05
N THR A 287 1.26 40.08 29.15
CA THR A 287 2.04 41.03 29.97
C THR A 287 2.00 42.46 29.40
N LYS A 288 1.41 42.68 28.21
CA LYS A 288 1.13 44.01 27.61
C LYS A 288 -0.27 44.11 26.92
N ARG A 289 -1.27 44.51 27.70
CA ARG A 289 -2.74 44.51 27.45
C ARG A 289 -3.35 45.39 26.32
N LYS A 290 -2.69 45.71 25.20
CA LYS A 290 -3.24 46.68 24.21
C LYS A 290 -3.49 46.17 22.78
N ALA A 291 -3.13 44.93 22.44
CA ALA A 291 -3.25 44.44 21.06
C ALA A 291 -4.52 43.60 20.76
N LEU A 292 -5.14 42.96 21.76
CA LEU A 292 -6.30 42.06 21.57
C LEU A 292 -7.62 42.81 21.32
N GLN A 293 -7.85 43.93 22.03
CA GLN A 293 -9.10 44.71 21.95
C GLN A 293 -9.40 45.33 20.58
N LEU A 294 -8.42 45.40 19.67
CA LEU A 294 -8.58 45.97 18.32
C LEU A 294 -8.96 44.93 17.27
N ALA A 295 -8.76 43.63 17.52
CA ALA A 295 -9.05 42.55 16.58
C ALA A 295 -10.47 41.98 16.72
N GLU A 296 -11.04 42.04 17.93
CA GLU A 296 -12.38 41.50 18.25
C GLU A 296 -13.54 42.36 17.71
N ALA A 297 -13.29 43.64 17.36
CA ALA A 297 -14.29 44.56 16.84
C ALA A 297 -14.42 44.53 15.29
N SER A 298 -13.65 43.69 14.60
CA SER A 298 -13.66 43.61 13.12
C SER A 298 -14.82 42.77 12.58
N GLU A 299 -15.50 43.26 11.54
CA GLU A 299 -16.51 42.52 10.75
C GLU A 299 -15.98 41.16 10.23
N GLU A 300 -14.66 41.03 10.08
CA GLU A 300 -13.99 39.81 9.62
C GLU A 300 -14.09 38.66 10.63
N TYR A 301 -14.12 38.98 11.94
CA TYR A 301 -14.28 38.01 13.03
C TYR A 301 -15.68 37.39 13.05
N GLN A 302 -16.71 38.23 12.85
CA GLN A 302 -18.10 37.79 12.72
C GLN A 302 -18.30 36.95 11.44
N ALA A 303 -17.66 37.33 10.33
CA ALA A 303 -17.67 36.54 9.10
C ALA A 303 -16.91 35.21 9.21
N ALA A 304 -15.87 35.14 10.06
CA ALA A 304 -15.16 33.89 10.37
C ALA A 304 -16.05 32.90 11.14
N MET A 305 -16.86 33.38 12.09
CA MET A 305 -17.82 32.55 12.84
C MET A 305 -18.90 31.91 11.96
N GLY A 306 -19.37 32.60 10.91
CA GLY A 306 -20.31 32.02 9.95
C GLY A 306 -19.69 30.89 9.10
N ARG A 307 -18.43 31.08 8.68
CA ARG A 307 -17.65 30.09 7.91
C ARG A 307 -17.24 28.86 8.73
N LEU A 308 -17.34 28.92 10.06
CA LEU A 308 -17.08 27.82 10.98
C LEU A 308 -18.04 26.64 10.76
N GLN A 309 -19.30 26.91 10.45
CA GLN A 309 -20.30 25.85 10.24
C GLN A 309 -20.03 25.09 8.93
N ASP A 310 -19.56 25.81 7.92
CA ASP A 310 -19.15 25.24 6.63
C ASP A 310 -17.83 24.46 6.77
N LEU A 311 -16.87 25.00 7.53
CA LEU A 311 -15.62 24.32 7.88
C LEU A 311 -15.87 23.04 8.67
N LYS A 312 -16.78 23.06 9.64
CA LYS A 312 -17.17 21.87 10.41
C LYS A 312 -17.80 20.81 9.51
N THR A 313 -18.61 21.23 8.53
CA THR A 313 -19.22 20.33 7.55
C THR A 313 -18.17 19.73 6.60
N ALA A 314 -17.21 20.54 6.14
CA ALA A 314 -16.12 20.10 5.27
C ALA A 314 -15.15 19.16 5.99
N ILE A 315 -14.75 19.48 7.22
CA ILE A 315 -13.88 18.62 8.04
C ILE A 315 -14.58 17.31 8.39
N THR A 316 -15.88 17.32 8.71
CA THR A 316 -16.64 16.07 8.96
C THR A 316 -16.67 15.20 7.70
N ARG A 317 -16.85 15.79 6.50
CA ARG A 317 -16.79 15.03 5.24
C ARG A 317 -15.40 14.48 4.95
N ALA A 318 -14.36 15.29 5.12
CA ALA A 318 -12.97 14.89 4.92
C ALA A 318 -12.57 13.80 5.93
N HIS A 319 -12.97 13.92 7.19
CA HIS A 319 -12.75 12.91 8.23
C HIS A 319 -13.44 11.61 7.88
N ASN A 320 -14.71 11.63 7.45
CA ASN A 320 -15.41 10.42 7.01
C ASN A 320 -14.71 9.78 5.80
N LEU A 321 -14.23 10.55 4.83
CA LEU A 321 -13.48 10.03 3.68
C LEU A 321 -12.14 9.42 4.09
N VAL A 322 -11.39 10.11 4.97
CA VAL A 322 -10.13 9.62 5.52
C VAL A 322 -10.36 8.37 6.35
N GLN A 323 -11.36 8.33 7.23
CA GLN A 323 -11.70 7.17 8.04
C GLN A 323 -12.17 6.00 7.19
N THR A 324 -12.97 6.22 6.13
CA THR A 324 -13.33 5.17 5.17
C THR A 324 -12.11 4.67 4.41
N SER A 325 -11.15 5.54 4.11
CA SER A 325 -9.85 5.17 3.53
C SER A 325 -8.97 4.46 4.55
N GLN A 326 -9.07 4.78 5.84
CA GLN A 326 -8.23 4.29 6.92
C GLN A 326 -8.73 2.95 7.47
N GLU A 327 -10.04 2.70 7.49
CA GLU A 327 -10.64 1.37 7.69
C GLU A 327 -10.28 0.43 6.54
N LYS A 328 -10.17 0.96 5.32
CA LYS A 328 -9.61 0.21 4.18
C LYS A 328 -8.10 -0.02 4.29
N MET A 329 -7.36 0.83 5.01
CA MET A 329 -5.92 0.68 5.25
C MET A 329 -5.57 -0.03 6.57
N SER A 330 -6.47 -0.12 7.56
CA SER A 330 -6.20 -0.74 8.88
C SER A 330 -6.51 -2.23 8.90
N LEU A 331 -7.27 -2.70 7.91
CA LEU A 331 -7.31 -4.10 7.51
C LEU A 331 -5.99 -4.55 6.84
N ASP A 332 -5.10 -3.61 6.49
CA ASP A 332 -3.78 -3.85 5.91
C ASP A 332 -2.66 -3.56 6.91
N ASP A 333 -1.83 -4.59 7.14
CA ASP A 333 -0.36 -4.49 7.05
C ASP A 333 0.50 -4.81 8.31
N PRO A 334 0.87 -6.10 8.53
CA PRO A 334 2.07 -6.50 9.27
C PRO A 334 3.38 -6.44 8.46
N ALA A 335 3.35 -6.18 7.15
CA ALA A 335 4.55 -6.11 6.30
C ALA A 335 5.27 -4.76 6.35
N ARG A 336 4.66 -3.75 6.98
CA ARG A 336 5.27 -2.42 7.18
C ARG A 336 6.49 -2.43 8.12
N GLU A 337 6.57 -3.40 9.03
CA GLU A 337 7.72 -3.53 9.95
C GLU A 337 8.93 -4.24 9.30
N SER A 338 8.71 -5.15 8.35
CA SER A 338 9.82 -5.89 7.70
C SER A 338 10.63 -5.05 6.71
N LEU A 339 10.00 -4.07 6.05
CA LEU A 339 10.69 -3.19 5.09
C LEU A 339 11.66 -2.18 5.74
N VAL A 340 11.54 -1.93 7.05
CA VAL A 340 12.48 -1.08 7.78
C VAL A 340 13.76 -1.84 8.17
N GLN A 341 13.70 -3.18 8.30
CA GLN A 341 14.87 -3.99 8.65
C GLN A 341 15.75 -4.36 7.44
N GLU A 342 15.19 -4.51 6.24
CA GLU A 342 15.99 -4.92 5.06
C GLU A 342 16.77 -3.80 4.37
N GLY A 343 16.49 -2.52 4.67
CA GLY A 343 17.22 -1.38 4.09
C GLY A 343 18.61 -1.09 4.70
N GLY A 344 18.96 -1.71 5.82
CA GLY A 344 20.17 -1.39 6.60
C GLY A 344 21.39 -2.28 6.35
N SER A 345 21.23 -3.42 5.68
CA SER A 345 22.28 -4.44 5.64
C SER A 345 22.31 -5.18 4.30
N HIS A 346 22.96 -4.59 3.29
CA HIS A 346 23.88 -5.28 2.37
C HIS A 346 24.38 -4.37 1.24
N PHE A 347 25.58 -3.82 1.40
CA PHE A 347 26.43 -3.39 0.29
C PHE A 347 27.83 -3.99 0.50
N PRO A 348 28.26 -5.02 -0.28
CA PRO A 348 29.66 -5.40 -0.32
C PRO A 348 30.42 -4.52 -1.32
N ARG A 349 31.42 -3.80 -0.82
CA ARG A 349 32.46 -3.11 -1.61
C ARG A 349 33.17 -4.11 -2.54
N ARG A 350 33.10 -3.91 -3.86
CA ARG A 350 33.93 -4.61 -4.85
C ARG A 350 35.42 -4.32 -4.62
N ARG A 351 36.24 -5.37 -4.44
CA ARG A 351 37.71 -5.29 -4.58
C ARG A 351 38.09 -5.38 -6.06
N ARG A 352 38.99 -4.50 -6.50
CA ARG A 352 39.70 -4.58 -7.79
C ARG A 352 41.00 -5.35 -7.63
N GLY A 353 41.36 -6.08 -8.68
CA GLY A 353 42.74 -6.33 -9.11
C GLY A 353 43.37 -7.60 -8.55
N ASP A 354 43.64 -8.58 -9.42
CA ASP A 354 45.01 -9.00 -9.70
C ASP A 354 45.07 -9.76 -11.05
N SER A 355 46.03 -9.36 -11.88
CA SER A 355 46.40 -10.00 -13.16
C SER A 355 47.54 -11.00 -12.92
N PRO A 356 47.61 -12.13 -13.64
CA PRO A 356 48.73 -13.05 -13.49
C PRO A 356 49.87 -12.71 -14.46
N CYS A 357 51.10 -12.76 -13.92
CA CYS A 357 52.30 -13.16 -14.66
C CYS A 357 52.40 -14.69 -14.65
#